data_AF-A0AAJ2IEV4-F1
#
_entry.id   AF-A0AAJ2IEV4-F1
#
_cell.length_a   1.000
_cell.length_b   1.000
_cell.length_c   1.000
_cell.angle_alpha   90.00
_cell.angle_beta   90.00
_cell.angle_gamma   90.00
#
_symmetry.space_group_name_H-M   'P 1'
#
loop_
_entity.id
_entity.type
_entity.pdbx_description
1 polymer ?
#
loop_
_entity_poly.entity_id
_entity_poly.type
_entity_poly.pdbx_seq_one_letter_code
_entity_poly.pdbx_strand_id
1 'polypeptide(L)'
;MIAQQSDDWRPTPADGPVDLVVDGELFQVTVHADGGYSSTWTSGPNPGYGFGSSGPRVAWQSDDGLPPAPLPLPLPTIRDHRESIREFLSNINPETGYLD
;
A
#
# COMPACT_ATOMS: atom_id res chain seq x y z
N MET A 1 -14.81 -13.15 -10.82
CA MET A 1 -15.47 -11.86 -10.54
C MET A 1 -14.79 -11.31 -9.31
N ILE A 2 -13.85 -10.37 -9.46
CA ILE A 2 -13.19 -9.71 -8.33
C ILE A 2 -14.18 -8.71 -7.75
N ALA A 3 -14.59 -8.91 -6.50
CA ALA A 3 -15.46 -7.95 -5.81
C ALA A 3 -14.66 -6.67 -5.56
N GLN A 4 -15.10 -5.54 -6.12
CA GLN A 4 -14.46 -4.27 -5.83
C GLN A 4 -14.78 -3.88 -4.39
N GLN A 5 -13.77 -3.86 -3.53
CA GLN A 5 -13.94 -3.41 -2.16
C GLN A 5 -14.25 -1.91 -2.14
N SER A 6 -15.05 -1.48 -1.16
CA SER A 6 -15.40 -0.08 -0.95
C SER A 6 -14.14 0.75 -0.66
N ASP A 7 -14.09 1.97 -1.17
CA ASP A 7 -12.94 2.86 -1.03
C ASP A 7 -12.60 3.18 0.43
N ASP A 8 -13.60 3.27 1.31
CA ASP A 8 -13.43 3.53 2.74
C ASP A 8 -13.02 2.30 3.57
N TRP A 9 -13.06 1.10 2.98
CA TRP A 9 -12.65 -0.11 3.67
C TRP A 9 -11.15 -0.07 3.95
N ARG A 10 -10.75 -0.56 5.13
CA ARG A 10 -9.36 -0.61 5.57
C ARG A 10 -8.97 -2.08 5.71
N PRO A 11 -8.18 -2.64 4.78
CA PRO A 11 -7.72 -4.01 4.90
C PRO A 11 -6.88 -4.15 6.17
N THR A 12 -7.03 -5.29 6.83
CA THR A 12 -6.32 -5.65 8.04
C THR A 12 -5.42 -6.87 7.78
N PRO A 13 -4.45 -7.16 8.66
CA PRO A 13 -3.65 -8.37 8.53
C PRO A 13 -4.46 -9.67 8.50
N ALA A 14 -5.67 -9.67 9.08
CA ALA A 14 -6.54 -10.84 9.14
C ALA A 14 -7.26 -11.12 7.80
N ASP A 15 -7.41 -10.10 6.95
CA ASP A 15 -8.06 -10.26 5.64
C ASP A 15 -7.16 -10.98 4.63
N GLY A 16 -5.86 -11.08 4.92
CA GLY A 16 -4.88 -11.65 4.01
C GLY A 16 -4.69 -10.79 2.74
N PRO A 17 -4.20 -11.39 1.65
CA PRO A 17 -3.98 -10.67 0.41
C PRO A 17 -5.29 -10.23 -0.25
N VAL A 18 -5.34 -8.96 -0.65
CA VAL A 18 -6.49 -8.32 -1.29
C VAL A 18 -6.13 -7.97 -2.73
N ASP A 19 -6.91 -8.46 -3.70
CA ASP A 19 -6.73 -8.10 -5.10
C ASP A 19 -7.39 -6.74 -5.41
N LEU A 20 -6.63 -5.85 -6.04
CA LEU A 20 -7.05 -4.53 -6.50
C LEU A 20 -6.76 -4.37 -7.99
N VAL A 21 -7.71 -3.79 -8.73
CA VAL A 21 -7.47 -3.34 -10.10
C VAL A 21 -7.35 -1.82 -10.10
N VAL A 22 -6.22 -1.32 -10.58
CA VAL A 22 -5.90 0.10 -10.67
C VAL A 22 -5.40 0.37 -12.08
N ASP A 23 -6.10 1.25 -12.79
CA ASP A 23 -5.79 1.66 -14.17
C ASP A 23 -5.62 0.48 -15.16
N GLY A 24 -6.33 -0.63 -14.90
CA GLY A 24 -6.28 -1.86 -15.70
C GLY A 24 -5.27 -2.90 -15.22
N GLU A 25 -4.39 -2.53 -14.30
CA GLU A 25 -3.37 -3.40 -13.71
C GLU A 25 -3.87 -4.06 -12.42
N LEU A 26 -3.50 -5.33 -12.22
CA LEU A 26 -3.83 -6.13 -11.05
C LEU A 26 -2.70 -6.08 -10.02
N PHE A 27 -3.06 -5.72 -8.79
CA PHE A 27 -2.18 -5.70 -7.64
C PHE A 27 -2.74 -6.56 -6.52
N GLN A 28 -1.85 -7.20 -5.77
CA GLN A 28 -2.18 -7.90 -4.53
C GLN A 28 -1.61 -7.13 -3.34
N VAL A 29 -2.48 -6.58 -2.51
CA VAL A 29 -2.12 -5.82 -1.31
C VAL A 29 -2.18 -6.73 -0.09
N THR A 30 -1.11 -6.77 0.70
CA THR A 30 -1.07 -7.49 1.98
C THR A 30 -0.73 -6.52 3.10
N VAL A 31 -1.58 -6.44 4.11
CA VAL A 31 -1.32 -5.64 5.31
C VAL A 31 -0.60 -6.50 6.35
N HIS A 32 0.45 -5.96 6.94
CA HIS A 32 1.31 -6.65 7.91
C HIS A 32 0.92 -6.31 9.35
N ALA A 33 1.28 -7.19 10.28
CA ALA A 33 0.93 -7.04 11.70
C ALA A 33 1.49 -5.76 12.36
N ASP A 34 2.54 -5.16 11.80
CA ASP A 34 3.12 -3.89 12.25
C ASP A 34 2.39 -2.66 11.69
N GLY A 35 1.33 -2.86 10.89
CA GLY A 35 0.58 -1.80 10.22
C GLY A 35 1.19 -1.33 8.89
N GLY A 36 2.31 -1.94 8.47
CA GLY A 36 2.84 -1.76 7.12
C GLY A 36 2.02 -2.54 6.08
N TYR A 37 2.39 -2.39 4.81
CA TYR A 37 1.77 -3.15 3.72
C TYR A 37 2.74 -3.37 2.56
N SER A 38 2.48 -4.42 1.77
CA SER A 38 3.14 -4.67 0.49
C SER A 38 2.11 -4.74 -0.63
N SER A 39 2.40 -4.11 -1.76
CA SER A 39 1.61 -4.14 -2.99
C SER A 39 2.41 -4.85 -4.07
N THR A 40 2.00 -6.07 -4.44
CA THR A 40 2.64 -6.87 -5.49
C THR A 40 1.91 -6.67 -6.81
N TRP A 41 2.61 -6.25 -7.85
CA TRP A 41 2.08 -6.10 -9.20
C TRP A 41 2.03 -7.45 -9.90
N THR A 42 0.84 -8.04 -10.03
CA THR A 42 0.66 -9.41 -10.52
C THR A 42 0.40 -9.49 -12.02
N SER A 43 -0.15 -8.44 -12.63
CA SER A 43 -0.27 -8.31 -14.10
C SER A 43 0.94 -7.67 -14.77
N GLY A 44 1.87 -7.11 -13.97
CA GLY A 44 2.99 -6.34 -14.46
C GLY A 44 4.03 -7.16 -15.24
N PRO A 45 4.90 -6.49 -16.00
CA PRO A 45 5.91 -7.14 -16.84
C PRO A 45 6.97 -7.90 -16.03
N ASN A 46 7.14 -7.55 -14.75
CA ASN A 46 8.19 -8.06 -13.87
C ASN A 46 7.55 -8.91 -12.73
N PRO A 47 7.65 -10.26 -12.78
CA PRO A 47 7.03 -11.12 -11.79
C PRO A 47 7.50 -10.84 -10.36
N GLY A 48 6.55 -10.64 -9.44
CA GLY A 48 6.83 -10.37 -8.02
C GLY A 48 7.33 -8.95 -7.74
N TYR A 49 7.31 -8.06 -8.73
CA TYR A 49 7.65 -6.66 -8.54
C TYR A 49 6.52 -5.89 -7.84
N GLY A 50 6.84 -4.72 -7.28
CA GLY A 50 5.90 -3.94 -6.52
C GLY A 50 6.60 -2.99 -5.54
N PHE A 51 5.87 -2.56 -4.53
CA PHE A 51 6.38 -1.66 -3.50
C PHE A 51 5.77 -1.99 -2.14
N GLY A 52 6.29 -1.37 -1.09
CA GLY A 52 5.73 -1.52 0.24
C GLY A 52 5.98 -0.30 1.11
N SER A 53 5.18 -0.18 2.16
CA SER A 53 5.33 0.84 3.18
C SER A 53 5.50 0.17 4.54
N SER A 54 6.39 0.74 5.34
CA SER A 54 6.53 0.34 6.75
C SER A 54 5.36 0.85 7.57
N GLY A 55 5.01 0.12 8.62
CA GLY A 55 4.06 0.62 9.62
C GLY A 55 4.54 1.94 10.24
N PRO A 56 3.61 2.80 10.70
CA PRO A 56 3.96 4.08 11.28
C PRO A 56 4.89 3.91 12.48
N ARG A 57 6.02 4.63 12.45
CA ARG A 57 7.00 4.66 13.55
C ARG A 57 7.02 6.07 14.12
N VAL A 58 6.96 6.18 15.43
CA VAL A 58 7.19 7.46 16.13
C VAL A 58 8.69 7.63 16.34
N ALA A 59 9.22 8.81 16.01
CA ALA A 59 10.54 9.20 16.48
C ALA A 59 10.49 9.31 18.01
N TRP A 60 11.44 8.68 18.69
CA TRP A 60 11.41 8.51 20.15
C TRP A 60 11.54 9.84 20.93
N GLN A 61 11.96 10.92 20.24
CA GLN A 61 11.95 12.29 20.74
C GLN A 61 11.68 13.24 19.57
N SER A 62 10.64 14.04 19.70
CA SER A 62 10.48 15.27 18.92
C SER A 62 11.09 16.41 19.73
N ASP A 63 11.89 17.29 19.11
CA ASP A 63 12.46 18.49 19.78
C ASP A 63 11.39 19.45 20.32
N ASP A 64 10.14 19.31 19.86
CA ASP A 64 8.99 20.10 20.28
C ASP A 64 8.32 19.62 21.59
N GLY A 65 8.80 18.51 22.17
CA GLY A 65 8.28 17.98 23.45
C GLY A 65 6.84 17.45 23.37
N LEU A 66 6.27 17.29 22.18
CA LEU A 66 4.94 16.73 22.02
C LEU A 66 4.98 15.23 22.40
N PRO A 67 4.00 14.73 23.19
CA PRO A 67 3.88 13.29 23.38
C PRO A 67 3.74 12.61 22.00
N PRO A 68 4.32 11.41 21.81
CA PRO A 68 4.13 10.67 20.57
C PRO A 68 2.63 10.53 20.29
N ALA A 69 2.23 10.74 19.03
CA ALA A 69 0.85 10.54 18.61
C ALA A 69 0.36 9.16 19.10
N PRO A 70 -0.86 9.05 19.63
CA PRO A 70 -1.37 7.78 20.13
C PRO A 70 -1.34 6.74 19.02
N LEU A 71 -0.55 5.69 19.23
CA LEU A 71 -0.51 4.51 18.37
C LEU A 71 -1.59 3.53 18.83
N PRO A 72 -2.33 2.90 17.91
CA PRO A 72 -2.05 2.85 16.46
C PRO A 72 -2.77 3.94 15.64
N LEU A 73 -2.07 4.49 14.64
CA LEU A 73 -2.71 5.28 13.58
C LEU A 73 -3.66 4.38 12.76
N PRO A 74 -4.74 4.92 12.18
CA PRO A 74 -5.63 4.13 11.33
C PRO A 74 -4.87 3.56 10.11
N LEU A 75 -5.10 2.28 9.81
CA LEU A 75 -4.55 1.61 8.61
C LEU A 75 -5.04 2.30 7.33
N PRO A 76 -4.27 2.32 6.23
CA PRO A 76 -4.71 2.92 4.97
C PRO A 76 -6.04 2.34 4.47
N THR A 77 -6.83 3.17 3.81
CA THR A 77 -8.05 2.75 3.10
C THR A 77 -7.71 2.14 1.74
N ILE A 78 -8.67 1.45 1.13
CA ILE A 78 -8.55 0.99 -0.27
C ILE A 78 -8.30 2.18 -1.21
N ARG A 79 -8.93 3.33 -0.94
CA ARG A 79 -8.64 4.55 -1.68
C ARG A 79 -7.17 4.94 -1.58
N ASP A 80 -6.60 4.97 -0.37
CA ASP A 80 -5.18 5.32 -0.16
C ASP A 80 -4.27 4.34 -0.92
N HIS A 81 -4.55 3.04 -0.87
CA HIS A 81 -3.80 2.04 -1.64
C HIS A 81 -3.90 2.27 -3.15
N ARG A 82 -5.08 2.60 -3.68
CA ARG A 82 -5.27 2.91 -5.11
C ARG A 82 -4.48 4.15 -5.50
N GLU A 83 -4.50 5.20 -4.68
CA GLU A 83 -3.72 6.42 -4.92
C GLU A 83 -2.21 6.13 -4.93
N SER A 84 -1.68 5.38 -3.95
CA SER A 84 -0.27 4.98 -3.94
C SER A 84 0.12 4.08 -5.12
N ILE A 85 -0.77 3.18 -5.57
CA ILE A 85 -0.52 2.34 -6.76
C ILE A 85 -0.49 3.20 -8.03
N ARG A 86 -1.40 4.17 -8.18
CA ARG A 86 -1.38 5.09 -9.33
C ARG A 86 -0.10 5.92 -9.36
N GLU A 87 0.32 6.42 -8.21
CA GLU A 87 1.60 7.13 -8.08
C GLU A 87 2.78 6.24 -8.49
N PHE A 88 2.84 5.01 -7.98
CA PHE A 88 3.85 4.03 -8.38
C PHE A 88 3.87 3.83 -9.90
N LEU A 89 2.72 3.52 -10.52
CA LEU A 89 2.60 3.30 -11.97
C LEU A 89 3.02 4.55 -12.78
N SER A 90 2.74 5.75 -12.29
CA SER A 90 3.12 6.99 -12.97
C SER A 90 4.64 7.23 -13.01
N ASN A 91 5.39 6.60 -12.11
CA ASN A 91 6.86 6.65 -12.05
C ASN A 91 7.53 5.44 -12.71
N ILE A 92 6.75 4.48 -13.24
CA ILE A 92 7.30 3.35 -13.98
C ILE A 92 7.70 3.79 -15.38
N ASN A 93 8.94 3.51 -15.75
CA ASN A 93 9.39 3.58 -17.13
C ASN A 93 8.66 2.50 -17.96
N PRO A 94 7.87 2.87 -18.98
CA PRO A 94 7.08 1.92 -19.76
C PRO A 94 7.92 1.00 -20.66
N GLU A 95 9.17 1.37 -20.97
CA GLU A 95 10.08 0.53 -21.78
C GLU A 95 10.70 -0.59 -20.94
N THR A 96 10.98 -0.35 -19.66
CA THR A 96 11.69 -1.29 -18.78
C THR A 96 10.78 -1.99 -17.77
N GLY A 97 9.65 -1.36 -17.40
CA GLY A 97 8.75 -1.84 -16.35
C GLY A 97 9.27 -1.63 -14.93
N TYR A 98 10.28 -0.78 -14.75
CA TYR A 98 10.87 -0.42 -13.45
C TYR A 98 10.73 1.08 -13.15
N LEU A 99 10.87 1.46 -11.89
CA LEU A 99 10.92 2.87 -11.47
C LEU A 99 12.15 3.60 -12.05
N ASP A 100 11.97 4.86 -12.43
CA ASP A 100 13.04 5.80 -12.83
C ASP A 100 13.44 6.73 -11.66
#